data_AF-A0ABD2TZH0-F1
#
_entry.id   AF-A0ABD2TZH0-F1
#
_cell.length_a   1.000
_cell.length_b   1.000
_cell.length_c   1.000
_cell.angle_alpha   90.00
_cell.angle_beta   90.00
_cell.angle_gamma   90.00
#
_symmetry.space_group_name_H-M   'P 1'
#
loop_
_entity.id
_entity.type
_entity.pdbx_description
1 polymer ?
#
loop_
_entity_poly.entity_id
_entity_poly.type
_entity_poly.pdbx_seq_one_letter_code
_entity_poly.pdbx_strand_id
1 'polypeptide(L)'
;MKSTTPIGSIMLIPFEDEVIYVANIQAQPPGQVFNIEVELSLASKDQRFSVFLCSNCKQLFTRYNVRREIYCTSCHRSTHLIPRCQFEVTIKDNNDFATAIVSDEIAEKILHLTSEEIYEIFFVKKETLSLQNVKDELNGKIFNIQIKRLFTKKLDATQKLSILSYLEK
;
A
#
# COMPACT_ATOMS: atom_id res chain seq x y z
N MET A 1 -47.33 11.81 -3.00
CA MET A 1 -45.91 12.13 -2.72
C MET A 1 -45.20 10.85 -2.35
N LYS A 2 -44.25 10.37 -3.18
CA LYS A 2 -43.43 9.19 -2.87
C LYS A 2 -42.38 9.62 -1.83
N SER A 3 -42.47 9.03 -0.64
CA SER A 3 -41.44 9.17 0.39
C SER A 3 -40.30 8.22 0.05
N THR A 4 -39.15 8.79 -0.31
CA THR A 4 -37.92 8.04 -0.55
C THR A 4 -37.28 7.77 0.82
N THR A 5 -37.36 6.53 1.28
CA THR A 5 -36.68 6.08 2.50
C THR A 5 -35.16 6.22 2.30
N PRO A 6 -34.40 6.77 3.27
CA PRO A 6 -32.95 6.76 3.17
C PRO A 6 -32.48 5.31 3.23
N ILE A 7 -31.74 4.87 2.23
CA ILE A 7 -30.99 3.61 2.29
C ILE A 7 -29.94 3.83 3.37
N GLY A 8 -30.24 3.38 4.59
CA GLY A 8 -29.27 3.33 5.67
C GLY A 8 -28.06 2.57 5.18
N SER A 9 -26.87 3.16 5.35
CA SER A 9 -25.60 2.54 4.99
C SER A 9 -25.47 1.24 5.78
N ILE A 10 -25.71 0.10 5.11
CA ILE A 10 -25.54 -1.22 5.71
C ILE A 10 -24.04 -1.39 5.93
N MET A 11 -23.60 -1.31 7.20
CA MET A 11 -22.27 -1.76 7.56
C MET A 11 -22.22 -3.26 7.27
N LEU A 12 -21.37 -3.64 6.31
CA LEU A 12 -21.06 -5.03 6.08
C LEU A 12 -19.95 -5.36 7.05
N ILE A 13 -20.20 -6.30 7.96
CA ILE A 13 -19.14 -6.96 8.71
C ILE A 13 -18.87 -8.22 7.88
N PRO A 14 -17.97 -8.19 6.89
CA PRO A 14 -17.63 -9.40 6.16
C PRO A 14 -17.09 -10.44 7.15
N PHE A 15 -17.55 -11.68 6.99
CA PHE A 15 -16.93 -12.81 7.68
C PHE A 15 -15.48 -12.95 7.20
N GLU A 16 -14.63 -13.61 7.99
CA GLU A 16 -13.16 -13.66 7.77
C GLU A 16 -12.73 -14.16 6.38
N ASP A 17 -13.62 -14.81 5.62
CA ASP A 17 -13.37 -15.34 4.26
C ASP A 17 -14.26 -14.72 3.15
N GLU A 18 -15.13 -13.74 3.45
CA GLU A 18 -16.01 -13.17 2.44
C GLU A 18 -15.25 -12.20 1.52
N VAL A 19 -15.31 -12.45 0.21
CA VAL A 19 -14.74 -11.59 -0.83
C VAL A 19 -15.72 -10.45 -1.13
N ILE A 20 -15.26 -9.21 -1.01
CA ILE A 20 -16.05 -8.01 -1.33
C ILE A 20 -15.53 -7.28 -2.57
N TYR A 21 -16.33 -6.38 -3.14
CA TYR A 21 -15.91 -5.50 -4.25
C TYR A 21 -15.15 -4.28 -3.74
N VAL A 22 -14.25 -3.75 -4.58
CA VAL A 22 -13.44 -2.54 -4.33
C VAL A 22 -14.32 -1.35 -3.98
N ALA A 23 -15.44 -1.17 -4.70
CA ALA A 23 -16.41 -0.10 -4.45
C ALA A 23 -16.97 -0.11 -3.01
N ASN A 24 -17.07 -1.30 -2.39
CA ASN A 24 -17.67 -1.45 -1.07
C ASN A 24 -16.71 -1.09 0.06
N ILE A 25 -15.38 -1.13 -0.17
CA ILE A 25 -14.35 -0.83 0.84
C ILE A 25 -14.50 0.62 1.34
N GLN A 26 -14.83 1.54 0.44
CA GLN A 26 -14.93 2.98 0.74
C GLN A 26 -16.07 3.30 1.72
N ALA A 27 -17.10 2.46 1.76
CA ALA A 27 -18.24 2.60 2.68
C ALA A 27 -17.95 2.06 4.09
N GLN A 28 -16.90 1.25 4.26
CA GLN A 28 -16.62 0.58 5.53
C GLN A 28 -15.67 1.37 6.44
N PRO A 29 -15.78 1.28 7.77
CA PRO A 29 -14.98 2.11 8.66
C PRO A 29 -13.46 1.80 8.56
N PRO A 30 -12.57 2.80 8.82
CA PRO A 30 -11.14 2.57 8.88
C PRO A 30 -10.74 1.51 9.91
N GLY A 31 -9.63 0.82 9.66
CA GLY A 31 -9.07 -0.21 10.52
C GLY A 31 -9.53 -1.62 10.19
N GLN A 32 -10.64 -1.78 9.46
CA GLN A 32 -11.12 -3.07 8.99
C GLN A 32 -10.22 -3.67 7.90
N VAL A 33 -10.22 -5.00 7.85
CA VAL A 33 -9.52 -5.82 6.87
C VAL A 33 -10.56 -6.54 6.02
N PHE A 34 -10.29 -6.62 4.72
CA PHE A 34 -11.18 -7.20 3.72
C PHE A 34 -10.42 -8.18 2.84
N ASN A 35 -11.07 -9.25 2.41
CA ASN A 35 -10.58 -10.06 1.30
C ASN A 35 -11.20 -9.57 0.00
N ILE A 36 -10.38 -9.40 -1.04
CA ILE A 36 -10.85 -9.01 -2.37
C ILE A 36 -10.13 -9.82 -3.44
N GLU A 37 -10.81 -10.07 -4.55
CA GLU A 37 -10.26 -10.69 -5.75
C GLU A 37 -10.07 -9.61 -6.82
N VAL A 38 -8.81 -9.33 -7.17
CA VAL A 38 -8.46 -8.16 -8.00
C VAL A 38 -7.29 -8.45 -8.94
N GLU A 39 -7.24 -7.71 -10.04
CA GLU A 39 -6.02 -7.51 -10.80
C GLU A 39 -5.15 -6.45 -10.11
N LEU A 40 -3.83 -6.66 -10.14
CA LEU A 40 -2.84 -5.73 -9.63
C LEU A 40 -2.04 -5.14 -10.78
N SER A 41 -1.74 -3.85 -10.69
CA SER A 41 -0.79 -3.19 -11.59
C SER A 41 -0.07 -2.06 -10.89
N LEU A 42 1.10 -1.65 -11.39
CA LEU A 42 1.80 -0.49 -10.83
C LEU A 42 0.96 0.78 -11.00
N ALA A 43 0.81 1.57 -9.94
CA ALA A 43 0.08 2.84 -9.99
C ALA A 43 0.79 3.87 -10.89
N SER A 44 2.12 3.91 -10.84
CA SER A 44 2.94 4.71 -11.73
C SER A 44 4.32 4.07 -11.89
N LYS A 45 4.98 4.31 -13.03
CA LYS A 45 6.36 3.88 -13.28
C LYS A 45 7.38 4.81 -12.63
N ASP A 46 7.01 6.07 -12.43
CA ASP A 46 7.90 7.14 -11.92
C ASP A 46 7.75 7.35 -10.41
N GLN A 47 7.04 6.44 -9.73
CA GLN A 47 6.85 6.51 -8.29
C GLN A 47 8.12 6.15 -7.51
N ARG A 48 8.09 6.43 -6.21
CA ARG A 48 9.15 5.98 -5.30
C ARG A 48 8.86 4.56 -4.84
N PHE A 49 9.87 3.70 -4.94
CA PHE A 49 9.82 2.31 -4.46
C PHE A 49 10.42 2.12 -3.06
N SER A 50 10.97 3.19 -2.49
CA SER A 50 11.56 3.18 -1.16
C SER A 50 11.19 4.44 -0.38
N VAL A 51 10.93 4.23 0.90
CA VAL A 51 10.74 5.27 1.91
C VAL A 51 11.67 5.00 3.08
N PHE A 52 11.96 6.01 3.90
CA PHE A 52 12.77 5.82 5.10
C PHE A 52 11.93 5.68 6.36
N LEU A 53 12.47 4.92 7.32
CA LEU A 53 11.91 4.72 8.64
C LEU A 53 12.91 5.14 9.71
N CYS A 54 12.41 5.56 10.87
CA CYS A 54 13.20 5.53 12.09
C CYS A 54 13.60 4.07 12.40
N SER A 55 14.90 3.82 12.59
CA SER A 55 15.43 2.49 12.94
C SER A 55 14.75 1.88 14.17
N ASN A 56 14.32 2.73 15.12
CA ASN A 56 13.79 2.32 16.41
C ASN A 56 12.26 2.19 16.42
N CYS A 57 11.51 3.26 16.14
CA CYS A 57 10.03 3.25 16.25
C CYS A 57 9.30 2.96 14.93
N LYS A 58 10.04 2.76 13.82
CA LYS A 58 9.49 2.49 12.49
C LYS A 58 8.56 3.58 11.93
N GLN A 59 8.52 4.76 12.55
CA GLN A 59 7.82 5.92 12.00
C GLN A 59 8.36 6.22 10.59
N LEU A 60 7.45 6.47 9.65
CA LEU A 60 7.76 6.80 8.26
C LEU A 60 8.26 8.23 8.08
N PHE A 61 9.26 8.38 7.22
CA PHE A 61 9.93 9.62 6.84
C PHE A 61 10.00 9.74 5.32
N THR A 62 8.89 10.13 4.68
CA THR A 62 8.74 10.15 3.21
C THR A 62 9.45 11.30 2.49
N ARG A 63 9.91 12.31 3.22
CA ARG A 63 10.61 13.48 2.67
C ARG A 63 12.12 13.27 2.50
N TYR A 64 12.67 12.24 3.10
CA TYR A 64 14.10 11.95 3.05
C TYR A 64 14.41 11.00 1.90
N ASN A 65 15.58 11.19 1.29
CA ASN A 65 16.09 10.45 0.14
C ASN A 65 17.54 10.00 0.37
N VAL A 66 18.01 9.96 1.62
CA VAL A 66 19.37 9.60 1.96
C VAL A 66 19.43 9.07 3.38
N ARG A 67 20.30 8.09 3.64
CA ARG A 67 20.61 7.65 5.00
C ARG A 67 21.28 8.80 5.74
N ARG A 68 20.72 9.15 6.88
CA ARG A 68 21.29 10.14 7.78
C ARG A 68 20.79 9.92 9.19
N GLU A 69 21.52 10.45 10.13
CA GLU A 69 21.05 10.62 11.49
C GLU A 69 20.05 11.79 11.54
N ILE A 70 18.95 11.58 12.27
CA ILE A 70 17.94 12.59 12.56
C ILE A 70 17.54 12.51 14.03
N TYR A 71 16.97 13.59 14.55
CA TYR A 71 16.25 13.55 15.82
C TYR A 71 14.82 13.05 15.58
N CYS A 72 14.48 11.87 16.11
CA CYS A 72 13.12 11.34 16.00
C CYS A 72 12.26 11.87 17.14
N THR A 73 11.22 12.63 16.79
CA THR A 73 10.31 13.25 17.77
C THR A 73 9.47 12.23 18.55
N SER A 74 9.15 11.07 17.95
CA SER A 74 8.44 10.00 18.66
C SER A 74 9.33 9.23 19.63
N CYS A 75 10.63 9.12 19.34
CA CYS A 75 11.59 8.44 20.23
C CYS A 75 12.26 9.38 21.23
N HIS A 76 12.17 10.70 21.03
CA HIS A 76 12.91 11.73 21.77
C HIS A 76 14.43 11.50 21.81
N ARG A 77 15.01 11.03 20.70
CA ARG A 77 16.47 10.78 20.56
C ARG A 77 16.91 10.79 19.10
N SER A 78 18.22 10.90 18.91
CA SER A 78 18.85 10.67 17.60
C SER A 78 18.68 9.22 17.17
N THR A 79 18.48 9.02 15.87
CA THR A 79 18.25 7.71 15.25
C THR A 79 18.77 7.72 13.82
N HIS A 80 19.09 6.53 13.31
CA HIS A 80 19.38 6.35 11.89
C HIS A 80 18.10 6.12 11.11
N LEU A 81 18.07 6.63 9.88
CA LEU A 81 17.06 6.27 8.89
C LEU A 81 17.46 4.98 8.17
N ILE A 82 16.55 4.00 8.16
CA ILE A 82 16.69 2.76 7.39
C ILE A 82 15.71 2.75 6.22
N PRO A 83 16.09 2.21 5.05
CA PRO A 83 15.17 2.10 3.93
C PRO A 83 14.07 1.08 4.24
N ARG A 84 12.93 1.25 3.58
CA ARG A 84 11.81 0.31 3.54
C ARG A 84 11.28 0.27 2.13
N CYS A 85 11.15 -0.93 1.60
CA CYS A 85 10.46 -1.14 0.33
C CYS A 85 8.98 -0.78 0.48
N GLN A 86 8.51 0.20 -0.28
CA GLN A 86 7.12 0.65 -0.25
C GLN A 86 6.76 1.40 -1.53
N PHE A 87 5.66 1.02 -2.17
CA PHE A 87 5.13 1.68 -3.37
C PHE A 87 3.60 1.50 -3.47
N GLU A 88 3.00 2.17 -4.46
CA GLU A 88 1.59 2.14 -4.75
C GLU A 88 1.28 1.23 -5.94
N VAL A 89 0.22 0.44 -5.79
CA VAL A 89 -0.39 -0.37 -6.84
C VAL A 89 -1.82 0.07 -7.08
N THR A 90 -2.26 -0.05 -8.31
CA THR A 90 -3.68 0.00 -8.66
C THR A 90 -4.25 -1.39 -8.46
N ILE A 91 -5.29 -1.48 -7.63
CA ILE A 91 -6.14 -2.65 -7.47
C ILE A 91 -7.39 -2.44 -8.32
N LYS A 92 -7.80 -3.44 -9.09
CA LYS A 92 -8.94 -3.33 -9.99
C LYS A 92 -9.78 -4.60 -9.92
N ASP A 93 -11.08 -4.45 -9.70
CA ASP A 93 -12.05 -5.51 -9.93
C ASP A 93 -12.88 -5.20 -11.18
N ASN A 94 -13.93 -5.99 -11.43
CA ASN A 94 -14.80 -5.82 -12.61
C ASN A 94 -15.57 -4.49 -12.62
N ASN A 95 -15.73 -3.83 -11.48
CA ASN A 95 -16.64 -2.69 -11.30
C ASN A 95 -15.90 -1.39 -10.98
N ASP A 96 -14.76 -1.45 -10.29
CA ASP A 96 -14.08 -0.29 -9.74
C ASP A 96 -12.56 -0.50 -9.59
N PHE A 97 -11.85 0.59 -9.30
CA PHE A 97 -10.42 0.58 -9.03
C PHE A 97 -10.07 1.47 -7.85
N ALA A 98 -8.98 1.14 -7.16
CA ALA A 98 -8.45 1.96 -6.09
C ALA A 98 -6.91 1.89 -6.08
N THR A 99 -6.29 2.78 -5.31
CA THR A 99 -4.85 2.75 -5.06
C THR A 99 -4.58 2.15 -3.68
N ALA A 100 -3.67 1.18 -3.61
CA ALA A 100 -3.23 0.56 -2.38
C ALA A 100 -1.73 0.66 -2.22
N ILE A 101 -1.27 0.73 -0.97
CA ILE A 101 0.15 0.71 -0.62
C ILE A 101 0.55 -0.75 -0.41
N VAL A 102 1.67 -1.12 -1.00
CA VAL A 102 2.39 -2.37 -0.74
C VAL A 102 3.68 -2.02 -0.01
N SER A 103 4.04 -2.79 1.03
CA SER A 103 5.24 -2.55 1.82
C SER A 103 5.94 -3.84 2.26
N ASP A 104 7.18 -3.67 2.73
CA ASP A 104 7.99 -4.72 3.36
C ASP A 104 8.18 -5.95 2.46
N GLU A 105 8.13 -7.15 3.04
CA GLU A 105 8.39 -8.41 2.35
C GLU A 105 7.52 -8.62 1.11
N ILE A 106 6.27 -8.14 1.12
CA ILE A 106 5.38 -8.23 -0.05
C ILE A 106 5.91 -7.35 -1.18
N ALA A 107 6.31 -6.12 -0.86
CA ALA A 107 6.85 -5.19 -1.84
C ALA A 107 8.18 -5.71 -2.41
N GLU A 108 9.03 -6.28 -1.56
CA GLU A 108 10.32 -6.85 -1.96
C GLU A 108 10.15 -8.08 -2.86
N LYS A 109 9.19 -8.97 -2.55
CA LYS A 109 8.85 -10.11 -3.40
C LYS A 109 8.41 -9.66 -4.79
N ILE A 110 7.47 -8.71 -4.88
CA ILE A 110 6.97 -8.21 -6.17
C ILE A 110 8.08 -7.55 -7.01
N LEU A 111 9.03 -6.88 -6.37
CA LEU A 111 10.15 -6.24 -7.07
C LEU A 111 11.32 -7.19 -7.35
N HIS A 112 11.34 -8.38 -6.74
CA HIS A 112 12.51 -9.25 -6.64
C HIS A 112 13.77 -8.52 -6.15
N LEU A 113 13.59 -7.58 -5.22
CA LEU A 113 14.64 -6.72 -4.68
C LEU A 113 14.38 -6.40 -3.21
N THR A 114 15.42 -6.48 -2.40
CA THR A 114 15.39 -6.07 -1.00
C THR A 114 15.38 -4.54 -0.85
N SER A 115 14.96 -4.03 0.31
CA SER A 115 15.01 -2.59 0.60
C SER A 115 16.42 -1.99 0.50
N GLU A 116 17.46 -2.79 0.78
CA GLU A 116 18.86 -2.40 0.67
C GLU A 116 19.30 -2.27 -0.79
N GLU A 117 18.94 -3.23 -1.65
CA GLU A 117 19.25 -3.17 -3.09
C GLU A 117 18.53 -1.99 -3.76
N ILE A 118 17.27 -1.75 -3.41
CA ILE A 118 16.52 -0.59 -3.90
C ILE A 118 17.21 0.71 -3.47
N TYR A 119 17.71 0.77 -2.23
CA TYR A 119 18.46 1.93 -1.76
C TYR A 119 19.75 2.14 -2.56
N GLU A 120 20.50 1.07 -2.80
CA GLU A 120 21.74 1.10 -3.56
C GLU A 120 21.51 1.63 -4.99
N ILE A 121 20.48 1.11 -5.68
CA ILE A 121 20.12 1.51 -7.04
C ILE A 121 19.79 3.01 -7.10
N PHE A 122 18.83 3.47 -6.29
CA PHE A 122 18.31 4.84 -6.42
C PHE A 122 19.22 5.90 -5.80
N PHE A 123 19.86 5.61 -4.67
CA PHE A 123 20.52 6.65 -3.87
C PHE A 123 22.04 6.60 -3.92
N VAL A 124 22.64 5.43 -4.20
CA VAL A 124 24.10 5.29 -4.37
C VAL A 124 24.46 5.39 -5.85
N LYS A 125 23.90 4.50 -6.67
CA LYS A 125 24.18 4.43 -8.11
C LYS A 125 23.43 5.48 -8.92
N LYS A 126 22.30 5.99 -8.41
CA LYS A 126 21.40 6.94 -9.09
C LYS A 126 20.87 6.41 -10.42
N GLU A 127 20.59 5.11 -10.44
CA GLU A 127 20.05 4.39 -11.59
C GLU A 127 18.53 4.26 -11.49
N THR A 128 17.90 3.87 -12.61
CA THR A 128 16.47 3.56 -12.66
C THR A 128 16.24 2.07 -12.40
N LEU A 129 15.13 1.75 -11.74
CA LEU A 129 14.75 0.37 -11.47
C LEU A 129 14.05 -0.23 -12.69
N SER A 130 14.51 -1.41 -13.14
CA SER A 130 13.81 -2.15 -14.19
C SER A 130 12.51 -2.72 -13.65
N LEU A 131 11.38 -2.27 -14.19
CA LEU A 131 10.05 -2.70 -13.77
C LEU A 131 9.51 -3.89 -14.57
N GLN A 132 10.37 -4.59 -15.32
CA GLN A 132 9.94 -5.73 -16.13
C GLN A 132 9.47 -6.88 -15.24
N ASN A 133 10.24 -7.22 -14.20
CA ASN A 133 9.87 -8.24 -13.22
C ASN A 133 8.49 -7.98 -12.60
N VAL A 134 8.19 -6.73 -12.26
CA VAL A 134 6.89 -6.37 -11.67
C VAL A 134 5.74 -6.57 -12.66
N LYS A 135 5.95 -6.22 -13.93
CA LYS A 135 4.93 -6.45 -14.96
C LYS A 135 4.69 -7.94 -15.15
N ASP A 136 5.75 -8.74 -15.16
CA ASP A 136 5.65 -10.19 -15.34
C ASP A 136 4.98 -10.85 -14.12
N GLU A 137 5.24 -10.32 -12.92
CA GLU A 137 4.66 -10.78 -11.66
C GLU A 137 3.16 -10.45 -11.56
N LEU A 138 2.73 -9.26 -12.03
CA LEU A 138 1.38 -8.73 -11.77
C LEU A 138 0.41 -8.75 -12.97
N ASN A 139 0.89 -8.45 -14.19
CA ASN A 139 -0.02 -8.13 -15.30
C ASN A 139 -0.83 -9.36 -15.76
N GLY A 140 -2.15 -9.17 -15.89
CA GLY A 140 -3.07 -10.18 -16.42
C GLY A 140 -3.35 -11.33 -15.45
N LYS A 141 -2.93 -11.20 -14.19
CA LYS A 141 -3.16 -12.17 -13.13
C LYS A 141 -4.19 -11.67 -12.13
N ILE A 142 -4.92 -12.61 -11.55
CA ILE A 142 -5.93 -12.36 -10.52
C ILE A 142 -5.35 -12.76 -9.17
N PHE A 143 -5.51 -11.90 -8.18
CA PHE A 143 -4.99 -12.10 -6.85
C PHE A 143 -6.11 -12.07 -5.83
N ASN A 144 -6.05 -13.00 -4.88
CA ASN A 144 -6.74 -12.89 -3.61
C ASN A 144 -5.85 -12.09 -2.67
N ILE A 145 -6.31 -10.91 -2.25
CA ILE A 145 -5.54 -10.05 -1.35
C ILE A 145 -6.33 -9.73 -0.09
N GLN A 146 -5.63 -9.68 1.04
CA GLN A 146 -6.14 -9.02 2.24
C GLN A 146 -5.74 -7.56 2.21
N ILE A 147 -6.71 -6.67 2.36
CA ILE A 147 -6.51 -5.23 2.30
C ILE A 147 -7.06 -4.56 3.55
N LYS A 148 -6.28 -3.66 4.12
CA LYS A 148 -6.66 -2.88 5.30
C LYS A 148 -6.92 -1.43 4.93
N ARG A 149 -8.06 -0.90 5.35
CA ARG A 149 -8.31 0.54 5.30
C ARG A 149 -7.54 1.23 6.41
N LEU A 150 -6.60 2.10 6.08
CA LEU A 150 -5.80 2.83 7.07
C LEU A 150 -6.56 4.05 7.61
N PHE A 151 -6.26 4.41 8.86
CA PHE A 151 -6.76 5.63 9.48
C PHE A 151 -6.09 6.85 8.84
N THR A 152 -6.89 7.75 8.26
CA THR A 152 -6.42 9.06 7.79
C THR A 152 -6.84 10.14 8.78
N LYS A 153 -5.87 10.96 9.24
CA LYS A 153 -6.15 12.08 10.16
C LYS A 153 -6.90 13.25 9.50
N LYS A 154 -7.07 13.24 8.18
CA LYS A 154 -7.76 14.26 7.39
C LYS A 154 -8.98 13.63 6.72
N LEU A 155 -10.16 14.22 6.92
CA LEU A 155 -11.41 13.77 6.28
C LEU A 155 -11.34 13.81 4.75
N ASP A 156 -10.59 14.74 4.16
CA ASP A 156 -10.49 14.94 2.71
C ASP A 156 -9.26 14.28 2.05
N ALA A 157 -8.49 13.48 2.80
CA ALA A 157 -7.37 12.76 2.20
C ALA A 157 -7.89 11.53 1.46
N THR A 158 -7.40 11.32 0.23
CA THR A 158 -7.54 10.07 -0.53
C THR A 158 -7.29 8.89 0.42
N GLN A 159 -8.31 8.04 0.55
CA GLN A 159 -8.30 6.96 1.53
C GLN A 159 -7.10 6.05 1.27
N LYS A 160 -6.34 5.74 2.33
CA LYS A 160 -5.14 4.91 2.20
C LYS A 160 -5.49 3.46 2.45
N LEU A 161 -5.31 2.62 1.45
CA LEU A 161 -5.41 1.18 1.58
C LEU A 161 -4.01 0.58 1.73
N SER A 162 -3.89 -0.53 2.46
CA SER A 162 -2.62 -1.27 2.63
C SER A 162 -2.87 -2.74 2.34
N ILE A 163 -2.07 -3.33 1.45
CA ILE A 163 -2.08 -4.77 1.22
C ILE A 163 -1.38 -5.46 2.40
N LEU A 164 -2.03 -6.48 2.96
CA LEU A 164 -1.54 -7.30 4.07
C LEU A 164 -1.10 -8.69 3.62
N SER A 165 -1.71 -9.20 2.56
CA SER A 165 -1.33 -10.46 1.91
C SER A 165 -1.69 -10.39 0.43
N TYR A 166 -0.98 -11.15 -0.39
CA TYR A 166 -1.29 -11.34 -1.80
C TYR A 166 -1.02 -12.79 -2.20
N LEU A 167 -1.98 -13.41 -2.86
CA LEU A 167 -1.88 -14.78 -3.37
C LEU A 167 -2.46 -14.82 -4.78
N GLU A 168 -1.65 -15.25 -5.75
CA GLU A 168 -2.10 -15.51 -7.12
C GLU A 168 -3.08 -16.70 -7.13
N LYS A 169 -4.18 -16.56 -7.88
CA LYS A 169 -5.26 -17.57 -7.95
C LYS A 169 -5.03 -18.59 -9.06
#